data_AF-A0A7D9EJV8-F1
#
_entry.id   AF-A0A7D9EJV8-F1
#
_cell.length_a   1.000
_cell.length_b   1.000
_cell.length_c   1.000
_cell.angle_alpha   90.00
_cell.angle_beta   90.00
_cell.angle_gamma   90.00
#
_symmetry.space_group_name_H-M   'P 1'
#
loop_
_entity.id
_entity.type
_entity.pdbx_description
1 polymer ?
#
loop_
_entity_poly.entity_id
_entity_poly.type
_entity_poly.pdbx_seq_one_letter_code
_entity_poly.pdbx_strand_id
1 'polypeptide(L)'
;MTASFPAVMYGPLHYHSIDMDKNEALKKSKGNCNSSMTLSSSSIEDLHWWAVSLPSAFNVVHSEYEIVIYTDASTTGWGGVLGDLSTG
;
A
#
# COMPACT_ATOMS: atom_id res chain seq x y z
N MET A 1 2.26 -2.67 -1.02
CA MET A 1 2.51 -1.27 -1.44
C MET A 1 1.79 -0.91 -2.74
N THR A 2 1.66 -1.81 -3.72
CA THR A 2 0.84 -1.57 -4.93
C THR A 2 -0.63 -1.24 -4.64
N ALA A 3 -1.20 -1.80 -3.57
CA ALA A 3 -2.58 -1.52 -3.16
C ALA A 3 -2.84 -0.05 -2.81
N SER A 4 -1.81 0.73 -2.45
CA SER A 4 -1.98 2.16 -2.11
C SER A 4 -1.82 3.09 -3.31
N PHE A 5 -1.50 2.61 -4.51
CA PHE A 5 -1.33 3.48 -5.69
C PHE A 5 -2.59 4.27 -6.07
N PRO A 6 -3.81 3.70 -5.99
CA PRO A 6 -5.01 4.48 -6.24
C PRO A 6 -5.19 5.61 -5.23
N ALA A 7 -4.67 5.46 -4.00
CA ALA A 7 -4.84 6.39 -2.90
C ALA A 7 -3.71 7.43 -2.77
N VAL A 8 -2.54 7.17 -3.35
CA VAL A 8 -1.36 8.05 -3.22
C VAL A 8 -0.79 8.38 -4.60
N MET A 9 -1.02 9.63 -5.03
CA MET A 9 -0.72 10.10 -6.40
C MET A 9 0.71 9.80 -6.87
N TYR A 10 1.70 10.04 -6.00
CA TYR A 10 3.13 9.84 -6.33
C TYR A 10 3.68 8.49 -5.85
N GLY A 11 2.84 7.63 -5.27
CA GLY A 11 3.24 6.30 -4.79
C GLY A 11 3.92 5.42 -5.85
N PRO A 12 3.46 5.42 -7.12
CA PRO A 12 4.12 4.68 -8.20
C PRO A 12 5.56 5.14 -8.53
N LEU A 13 6.00 6.31 -8.06
CA LEU A 13 7.38 6.78 -8.25
C LEU A 13 8.36 6.17 -7.23
N HIS A 14 7.85 5.66 -6.10
CA HIS A 14 8.65 5.25 -4.93
C HIS A 14 8.41 3.79 -4.54
N TYR A 15 8.24 2.89 -5.52
CA TYR A 15 8.01 1.46 -5.25
C TYR A 15 8.98 0.52 -5.95
N HIS A 16 9.64 0.99 -7.03
CA HIS A 16 10.32 0.10 -7.97
C HIS A 16 11.50 -0.63 -7.31
N SER A 17 12.34 0.11 -6.57
CA SER A 17 13.51 -0.44 -5.87
C SER A 17 13.08 -1.49 -4.85
N ILE A 18 12.04 -1.17 -4.07
CA ILE A 18 11.49 -2.07 -3.04
C ILE A 18 10.95 -3.36 -3.67
N ASP A 19 10.23 -3.26 -4.80
CA ASP A 19 9.70 -4.43 -5.50
C ASP A 19 10.83 -5.31 -6.06
N MET A 20 11.90 -4.69 -6.57
CA MET A 20 13.07 -5.38 -7.08
C MET A 20 13.80 -6.16 -5.97
N ASP A 21 14.11 -5.51 -4.84
CA ASP A 21 14.75 -6.16 -3.68
C ASP A 21 13.90 -7.31 -3.14
N LYS A 22 12.59 -7.11 -3.04
CA LYS A 22 11.62 -8.14 -2.64
C LYS A 22 11.64 -9.33 -3.60
N ASN A 23 11.59 -9.08 -4.91
CA ASN A 23 11.59 -10.14 -5.92
C ASN A 23 12.91 -10.91 -5.93
N GLU A 24 14.05 -10.25 -5.73
CA GLU A 24 15.34 -10.91 -5.57
C GLU A 24 15.39 -11.80 -4.32
N ALA A 25 14.94 -11.27 -3.18
CA ALA A 25 14.90 -12.03 -1.93
C ALA A 25 14.04 -13.29 -2.05
N LEU A 26 12.86 -13.17 -2.67
CA LEU A 26 11.97 -14.30 -2.92
C LEU A 26 12.60 -15.34 -3.86
N LYS A 27 13.30 -14.91 -4.91
CA LYS A 27 14.03 -15.83 -5.79
C LYS A 27 15.12 -16.58 -5.01
N LYS A 28 15.91 -15.88 -4.19
CA LYS A 28 16.97 -16.47 -3.35
C LYS A 28 16.40 -17.41 -2.29
N SER A 29 15.23 -17.11 -1.74
CA SER A 29 14.55 -17.92 -0.71
C SER A 29 13.63 -19.01 -1.27
N LYS A 30 13.61 -19.24 -2.59
CA LYS A 30 12.73 -20.20 -3.28
C LYS A 30 11.24 -19.97 -2.97
N GLY A 31 10.84 -18.71 -2.89
CA GLY A 31 9.47 -18.29 -2.60
C GLY A 31 9.11 -18.27 -1.12
N ASN A 32 10.06 -18.47 -0.20
CA ASN A 32 9.78 -18.37 1.23
C ASN A 32 9.64 -16.89 1.64
N CYS A 33 8.40 -16.46 1.84
CA CYS A 33 8.05 -15.11 2.29
C CYS A 33 8.42 -14.82 3.76
N ASN A 34 8.76 -15.84 4.55
CA ASN A 34 9.21 -15.68 5.94
C ASN A 34 10.73 -15.51 6.06
N SER A 35 11.47 -15.56 4.94
CA SER A 35 12.91 -15.33 4.93
C SER A 35 13.23 -13.84 4.99
N SER A 36 14.36 -13.50 5.60
CA SER A 36 14.85 -12.12 5.65
C SER A 36 15.25 -11.62 4.26
N MET A 37 15.10 -10.31 4.04
CA MET A 37 15.59 -9.60 2.85
C MET A 37 16.56 -8.48 3.24
N THR A 38 17.41 -8.09 2.31
CA THR A 38 18.28 -6.91 2.43
C THR A 38 17.71 -5.82 1.54
N LEU A 39 17.66 -4.60 2.05
CA LEU A 39 17.23 -3.42 1.30
C LEU A 39 18.45 -2.70 0.72
N SER A 40 18.35 -2.33 -0.55
CA SER A 40 19.27 -1.39 -1.20
C SER A 40 19.11 0.03 -0.63
N SER A 41 20.09 0.90 -0.87
CA SER A 41 20.01 2.31 -0.50
C SER A 41 18.79 3.00 -1.13
N SER A 42 18.50 2.69 -2.40
CA SER A 42 17.34 3.23 -3.12
C SER A 42 16.02 2.79 -2.49
N SER A 43 15.91 1.54 -2.03
CA SER A 43 14.73 1.08 -1.30
C SER A 43 14.56 1.77 0.05
N ILE A 44 15.67 2.10 0.73
CA ILE A 44 15.62 2.89 1.98
C ILE A 44 15.15 4.31 1.69
N GLU A 45 15.62 4.94 0.62
CA GLU A 45 15.16 6.25 0.17
C GLU A 45 13.66 6.25 -0.18
N ASP A 46 13.20 5.23 -0.90
CA ASP A 46 11.78 5.04 -1.22
C ASP A 46 10.94 4.90 0.07
N LEU A 47 11.37 4.08 1.03
CA LEU A 47 10.68 3.92 2.32
C LEU A 47 10.67 5.22 3.13
N HIS A 48 11.77 5.97 3.11
CA HIS A 48 11.84 7.27 3.76
C HIS A 48 10.84 8.26 3.15
N TRP A 49 10.73 8.29 1.82
CA TRP A 49 9.73 9.11 1.13
C TRP A 49 8.32 8.75 1.59
N TRP A 50 7.98 7.45 1.64
CA TRP A 50 6.68 7.01 2.15
C TRP A 50 6.43 7.46 3.60
N ALA A 51 7.39 7.28 4.49
CA ALA A 51 7.23 7.67 5.89
C ALA A 51 6.96 9.18 6.05
N VAL A 52 7.59 10.01 5.22
CA VAL A 52 7.42 11.47 5.23
C VAL A 52 6.13 11.91 4.54
N SER A 53 5.76 11.29 3.43
CA SER A 53 4.63 11.72 2.60
C SER A 53 3.29 11.17 3.06
N LEU A 54 3.24 9.97 3.66
CA LEU A 54 2.00 9.28 4.05
C LEU A 54 1.00 10.13 4.84
N PRO A 55 1.40 10.94 5.84
CA PRO A 55 0.44 11.72 6.62
C PRO A 55 -0.37 12.74 5.80
N SER A 56 0.16 13.19 4.66
CA SER A 56 -0.46 14.17 3.77
C SER A 56 -0.68 13.65 2.36
N ALA A 57 -0.41 12.37 2.12
CA ALA A 57 -0.57 11.74 0.82
C ALA A 57 -2.05 11.55 0.50
N PHE A 58 -2.43 11.93 -0.71
CA PHE A 58 -3.75 11.67 -1.27
C PHE A 58 -3.63 11.47 -2.78
N ASN A 59 -4.74 11.05 -3.38
CA ASN A 59 -4.94 11.09 -4.81
C ASN A 59 -6.29 11.72 -5.09
N VAL A 60 -6.35 12.60 -6.08
CA VAL A 60 -7.58 13.31 -6.41
C VAL A 60 -8.49 12.37 -7.19
N VAL A 61 -9.72 12.21 -6.70
CA VAL A 61 -10.79 11.57 -7.48
C VAL A 61 -11.32 12.62 -8.45
N HIS A 62 -11.11 12.40 -9.75
CA HIS A 62 -11.45 13.37 -10.80
C HIS A 62 -12.92 13.25 -11.27
N SER A 63 -13.73 12.43 -10.61
CA SER A 63 -15.16 12.22 -10.91
C SER A 63 -16.02 12.55 -9.71
N GLU A 64 -17.29 12.90 -9.95
CA GLU A 64 -18.28 12.94 -8.89
C GLU A 64 -18.46 11.53 -8.30
N TYR A 65 -18.59 11.44 -6.99
CA TYR A 65 -18.89 10.20 -6.29
C TYR A 65 -20.41 10.10 -6.11
N GLU A 66 -20.98 8.96 -6.50
CA GLU A 66 -22.41 8.69 -6.32
C GLU A 66 -22.69 7.98 -4.98
N ILE A 67 -21.68 7.29 -4.44
CA ILE A 67 -21.80 6.40 -3.28
C ILE A 67 -20.58 6.57 -2.37
N VAL A 68 -20.79 6.64 -1.05
CA VAL A 68 -19.73 6.66 -0.03
C VAL A 68 -19.86 5.43 0.86
N ILE A 69 -18.80 4.64 0.92
CA ILE A 69 -18.72 3.42 1.75
C ILE A 69 -17.57 3.60 2.74
N TYR A 70 -17.81 3.28 4.00
CA TYR A 70 -16.78 3.30 5.05
C TYR A 70 -16.37 1.87 5.38
N THR A 71 -15.07 1.64 5.48
CA THR A 71 -14.52 0.35 5.90
C THR A 71 -13.50 0.62 7.00
N ASP A 72 -13.51 -0.14 8.07
CA ASP A 72 -12.45 -0.08 9.07
C ASP A 72 -11.37 -1.12 8.75
N ALA A 73 -10.11 -0.74 8.97
CA ALA A 73 -8.98 -1.67 8.88
C ALA A 73 -8.83 -2.45 10.19
N SER A 74 -9.93 -3.07 10.64
CA SER A 74 -9.97 -3.84 11.89
C SER A 74 -9.35 -5.23 11.72
N THR A 75 -8.72 -5.71 12.79
CA THR A 75 -8.17 -7.08 12.86
C THR A 75 -9.22 -8.12 13.23
N THR A 76 -10.46 -7.72 13.54
CA THR A 76 -11.54 -8.62 13.96
C THR A 76 -12.50 -8.98 12.83
N GLY A 77 -12.30 -8.47 11.61
CA GLY A 77 -13.11 -8.77 10.43
C GLY A 77 -12.92 -7.74 9.31
N TRP A 78 -13.37 -8.08 8.10
CA TRP A 78 -13.48 -7.12 6.99
C TRP A 78 -14.94 -6.72 6.85
N GLY A 79 -15.26 -5.48 7.20
CA GLY A 79 -16.62 -4.95 7.13
C GLY A 79 -16.70 -3.65 6.35
N GLY A 80 -17.86 -3.42 5.73
CA GLY A 80 -18.18 -2.18 5.04
C GLY A 80 -19.54 -1.66 5.47
N VAL A 81 -19.68 -0.34 5.57
CA VAL A 81 -20.91 0.37 5.94
C VAL A 81 -21.29 1.35 4.83
N LEU A 82 -22.52 1.26 4.36
CA LEU A 82 -23.18 2.19 3.43
C LEU A 82 -24.51 2.65 4.07
N GLY A 83 -24.50 3.83 4.70
CA GLY A 83 -25.65 4.26 5.50
C GLY A 83 -25.96 3.26 6.61
N ASP A 84 -27.16 2.69 6.62
CA ASP A 84 -27.59 1.68 7.59
C ASP A 84 -27.27 0.23 7.16
N LEU A 85 -26.76 0.03 5.95
CA LEU A 85 -26.39 -1.30 5.45
C LEU A 85 -24.95 -1.62 5.86
N SER A 86 -24.76 -2.74 6.55
CA SER A 86 -23.45 -3.23 6.98
C SER A 86 -23.22 -4.68 6.51
N THR A 87 -21.95 -4.99 6.24
CA THR A 87 -21.47 -6.35 5.99
C THR A 87 -20.41 -6.71 7.03
N GLY A 88 -20.44 -7.93 7.53
CA GLY A 88 -19.53 -8.47 8.55
C GLY A 88 -19.87 -9.90 8.91
#